data_AF-A0A9X0JXZ6-F1
#
_entry.id   AF-A0A9X0JXZ6-F1
#
_cell.length_a   1.000
_cell.length_b   1.000
_cell.length_c   1.000
_cell.angle_alpha   90.00
_cell.angle_beta   90.00
_cell.angle_gamma   90.00
#
_symmetry.space_group_name_H-M   'P 1'
#
loop_
_entity.id
_entity.type
_entity.pdbx_description
1 polymer ?
#
loop_
_entity_poly.entity_id
_entity_poly.type
_entity_poly.pdbx_seq_one_letter_code
_entity_poly.pdbx_strand_id
1 'polypeptide(L)'
;MRVYKKLATLAPITALSTSILCSPAMTFAAEKESTVKQTTQQSAVQQGRTIQGYLIKNGVKIPVYTGGLVTNKAEQGAAAFPQLSSNPNDPIPQKGSISSEDGNIGDILYFSKTPMGDNVYIKKLENNNIEIGKYNRGTLELSKFVTVNGDPQGPIMLFDATVKRETAFEKIGGAVQPKATQYTFSQAVTSGLSTSDAIGGSLTLGYKISLKEGGGVVPAEATQEFSTQLSATYNHTITVTNQTTNTQTQTFKPIDSYGQSTYAAAVYQLKSHYTVIPGAGLQKGLNSGYVLDQTAFSYSDSDLYLAVTPGAGSTV
;
A
#
# COMPACT_ATOMS: atom_id res chain seq x y z
N MET A 1 -16.33 -25.39 56.32
CA MET A 1 -15.89 -25.04 54.95
C MET A 1 -17.10 -25.11 54.03
N ARG A 2 -17.53 -23.97 53.47
CA ARG A 2 -18.69 -23.89 52.56
C ARG A 2 -18.20 -23.63 51.14
N VAL A 3 -18.66 -24.46 50.21
CA VAL A 3 -18.39 -24.43 48.77
C VAL A 3 -19.27 -23.35 48.13
N TYR A 4 -18.69 -22.44 47.33
CA TYR A 4 -19.45 -21.53 46.48
C TYR A 4 -19.13 -21.81 45.00
N LYS A 5 -20.21 -22.07 44.25
CA LYS A 5 -20.23 -22.46 42.83
C LYS A 5 -20.06 -21.23 41.94
N LYS A 6 -19.34 -21.42 40.81
CA LYS A 6 -19.20 -20.48 39.70
C LYS A 6 -20.53 -20.31 38.96
N LEU A 7 -20.89 -19.08 38.63
CA LEU A 7 -21.93 -18.74 37.66
C LEU A 7 -21.25 -18.20 36.40
N ALA A 8 -21.41 -18.92 35.29
CA ALA A 8 -21.05 -18.48 33.96
C ALA A 8 -22.29 -17.82 33.34
N THR A 9 -22.15 -16.56 32.93
CA THR A 9 -23.22 -15.81 32.26
C THR A 9 -22.95 -15.82 30.75
N LEU A 10 -23.73 -16.61 30.02
CA LEU A 10 -23.86 -16.58 28.56
C LEU A 10 -24.79 -15.43 28.17
N ALA A 11 -24.32 -14.51 27.33
CA ALA A 11 -25.15 -13.50 26.70
C ALA A 11 -25.58 -13.97 25.29
N PRO A 12 -26.84 -13.79 24.88
CA PRO A 12 -27.34 -14.21 23.58
C PRO A 12 -26.92 -13.26 22.46
N ILE A 13 -26.47 -13.84 21.34
CA ILE A 13 -26.28 -13.15 20.06
C ILE A 13 -27.66 -13.08 19.39
N THR A 14 -28.24 -11.89 19.35
CA THR A 14 -29.40 -11.58 18.52
C THR A 14 -28.93 -11.16 17.13
N ALA A 15 -29.24 -11.98 16.13
CA ALA A 15 -29.25 -11.60 14.72
C ALA A 15 -30.65 -11.07 14.35
N LEU A 16 -30.69 -9.96 13.60
CA LEU A 16 -31.75 -9.43 12.72
C LEU A 16 -31.25 -8.03 12.28
N SER A 17 -31.52 -7.44 11.12
CA SER A 17 -31.93 -7.81 9.76
C SER A 17 -32.08 -6.45 9.05
N THR A 18 -31.50 -6.32 7.85
CA THR A 18 -31.95 -5.47 6.73
C THR A 18 -32.32 -4.00 6.98
N SER A 19 -31.57 -3.09 6.35
CA SER A 19 -32.13 -1.82 5.87
C SER A 19 -31.67 -1.57 4.44
N ILE A 20 -32.63 -1.15 3.63
CA ILE A 20 -32.63 -1.03 2.18
C ILE A 20 -32.06 0.32 1.74
N LEU A 21 -31.37 0.26 0.59
CA LEU A 21 -31.11 1.28 -0.44
C LEU A 21 -31.68 2.70 -0.22
N CYS A 22 -30.78 3.69 -0.24
CA CYS A 22 -30.99 5.01 -0.83
C CYS A 22 -29.65 5.52 -1.38
N SER A 23 -29.31 5.19 -2.64
CA SER A 23 -28.28 5.90 -3.40
C SER A 23 -28.91 7.11 -4.08
N PRO A 24 -28.27 8.29 -4.07
CA PRO A 24 -28.75 9.43 -4.84
C PRO A 24 -28.60 9.17 -6.34
N ALA A 25 -29.69 9.37 -7.08
CA ALA A 25 -29.71 9.37 -8.52
C ALA A 25 -28.95 10.60 -9.03
N MET A 26 -27.86 10.38 -9.78
CA MET A 26 -27.29 11.42 -10.65
C MET A 26 -28.02 11.38 -11.99
N THR A 27 -28.78 12.44 -12.27
CA THR A 27 -29.36 12.70 -13.58
C THR A 27 -28.25 13.12 -14.54
N PHE A 28 -27.84 12.22 -15.44
CA PHE A 28 -27.17 12.61 -16.67
C PHE A 28 -28.24 12.89 -17.73
N ALA A 29 -28.17 14.10 -18.29
CA ALA A 29 -29.00 14.52 -19.40
C ALA A 29 -28.78 13.60 -20.62
N ALA A 30 -29.89 13.18 -21.23
CA ALA A 30 -29.91 12.37 -22.44
C ALA A 30 -29.38 13.17 -23.64
N GLU A 31 -28.23 12.78 -24.17
CA GLU A 31 -27.77 13.18 -25.51
C GLU A 31 -28.18 12.10 -26.52
N LYS A 32 -28.69 12.54 -27.66
CA LYS A 32 -29.40 11.73 -28.67
C LYS A 32 -28.54 10.62 -29.27
N GLU A 33 -29.20 9.50 -29.52
CA GLU A 33 -28.73 8.34 -30.27
C GLU A 33 -28.06 8.74 -31.60
N SER A 34 -26.86 8.22 -31.82
CA SER A 34 -26.31 7.98 -33.15
C SER A 34 -25.75 6.58 -33.19
N THR A 35 -26.39 5.77 -34.02
CA THR A 35 -26.11 4.37 -34.32
C THR A 35 -24.65 4.18 -34.73
N VAL A 36 -23.85 3.47 -33.92
CA VAL A 36 -22.56 2.92 -34.35
C VAL A 36 -22.46 1.46 -33.94
N LYS A 37 -22.14 0.66 -34.95
CA LYS A 37 -22.06 -0.79 -35.01
C LYS A 37 -21.30 -1.40 -33.82
N GLN A 38 -21.86 -2.48 -33.29
CA GLN A 38 -21.14 -3.48 -32.49
C GLN A 38 -19.83 -3.82 -33.19
N THR A 39 -18.72 -3.39 -32.60
CA THR A 39 -17.41 -3.96 -32.92
C THR A 39 -17.03 -4.80 -31.72
N THR A 40 -17.23 -6.10 -31.87
CA THR A 40 -16.64 -7.13 -31.04
C THR A 40 -15.15 -6.82 -30.93
N GLN A 41 -14.67 -6.33 -29.79
CA GLN A 41 -13.23 -6.29 -29.50
C GLN A 41 -12.78 -7.73 -29.28
N GLN A 42 -12.55 -8.42 -30.40
CA GLN A 42 -11.73 -9.61 -30.47
C GLN A 42 -10.35 -9.21 -29.93
N SER A 43 -10.00 -9.76 -28.76
CA SER A 43 -8.63 -9.84 -28.29
C SER A 43 -7.77 -10.36 -29.43
N ALA A 44 -6.91 -9.50 -29.99
CA ALA A 44 -5.90 -9.92 -30.93
C ALA A 44 -5.06 -11.01 -30.26
N VAL A 45 -5.10 -12.21 -30.83
CA VAL A 45 -4.37 -13.39 -30.38
C VAL A 45 -2.88 -13.04 -30.30
N GLN A 46 -2.31 -13.05 -29.10
CA GLN A 46 -0.90 -12.73 -28.83
C GLN A 46 -0.01 -13.94 -29.19
N GLN A 47 0.14 -14.25 -30.47
CA GLN A 47 1.03 -15.32 -30.92
C GLN A 47 2.49 -15.01 -30.57
N GLY A 48 3.13 -15.89 -29.77
CA GLY A 48 4.58 -15.88 -29.52
C GLY A 48 5.05 -15.37 -28.15
N ARG A 49 4.17 -15.11 -27.18
CA ARG A 49 4.57 -14.72 -25.81
C ARG A 49 4.42 -15.86 -24.81
N THR A 50 5.42 -16.05 -23.95
CA THR A 50 5.35 -17.03 -22.85
C THR A 50 4.80 -16.41 -21.58
N ILE A 51 3.98 -17.15 -20.82
CA ILE A 51 3.54 -16.72 -19.50
C ILE A 51 4.75 -16.73 -18.55
N GLN A 52 4.99 -15.60 -17.89
CA GLN A 52 5.99 -15.39 -16.84
C GLN A 52 5.39 -15.63 -15.45
N GLY A 53 4.08 -15.43 -15.31
CA GLY A 53 3.40 -15.55 -14.04
C GLY A 53 1.95 -15.09 -14.07
N TYR A 54 1.36 -14.93 -12.89
CA TYR A 54 -0.01 -14.46 -12.71
C TYR A 54 -0.03 -13.37 -11.63
N LEU A 55 -0.54 -12.19 -11.97
CA LEU A 55 -0.94 -11.19 -10.99
C LEU A 55 -2.26 -11.63 -10.37
N ILE A 56 -2.36 -11.59 -9.04
CA ILE A 56 -3.58 -11.87 -8.30
C ILE A 56 -4.02 -10.56 -7.65
N LYS A 57 -5.10 -9.97 -8.17
CA LYS A 57 -5.68 -8.71 -7.70
C LYS A 57 -7.16 -8.94 -7.41
N ASN A 58 -7.60 -8.66 -6.19
CA ASN A 58 -8.97 -8.92 -5.74
C ASN A 58 -9.44 -10.37 -5.99
N GLY A 59 -8.53 -11.34 -5.84
CA GLY A 59 -8.80 -12.77 -6.12
C GLY A 59 -8.84 -13.16 -7.60
N VAL A 60 -8.73 -12.21 -8.53
CA VAL A 60 -8.68 -12.46 -9.97
C VAL A 60 -7.25 -12.72 -10.40
N LYS A 61 -7.01 -13.85 -11.09
CA LYS A 61 -5.71 -14.21 -11.69
C LYS A 61 -5.61 -13.65 -13.10
N ILE A 62 -4.62 -12.78 -13.32
CA ILE A 62 -4.36 -12.11 -14.59
C ILE A 62 -3.00 -12.59 -15.10
N PRO A 63 -2.91 -13.24 -16.28
CA PRO A 63 -1.62 -13.71 -16.80
C PRO A 63 -0.70 -12.55 -17.13
N VAL A 64 0.58 -12.69 -16.78
CA VAL A 64 1.67 -11.76 -17.10
C VAL A 64 2.60 -12.45 -18.10
N TYR A 65 2.87 -11.78 -19.22
CA TYR A 65 3.62 -12.35 -20.36
C TYR A 65 5.02 -11.75 -20.48
N THR A 66 5.99 -12.56 -20.89
CA THR A 66 7.36 -12.13 -21.22
C THR A 66 7.35 -11.13 -22.36
N GLY A 67 8.06 -10.00 -22.20
CA GLY A 67 8.16 -8.96 -23.23
C GLY A 67 6.85 -8.20 -23.50
N GLY A 68 5.83 -8.40 -22.66
CA GLY A 68 4.65 -7.53 -22.67
C GLY A 68 5.03 -6.14 -22.21
N LEU A 69 4.69 -5.12 -23.01
CA LEU A 69 4.41 -3.80 -22.45
C LEU A 69 3.43 -4.02 -21.29
N VAL A 70 3.65 -3.35 -20.16
CA VAL A 70 2.65 -3.23 -19.11
C VAL A 70 1.44 -2.52 -19.77
N THR A 71 0.54 -3.28 -20.40
CA THR A 71 -0.54 -2.73 -21.23
C THR A 71 -1.69 -2.17 -20.39
N ASN A 72 -1.58 -2.19 -19.06
CA ASN A 72 -2.39 -1.34 -18.21
C ASN A 72 -1.67 0.01 -18.07
N LYS A 73 -1.85 0.83 -19.11
CA LYS A 73 -1.38 2.21 -19.24
C LYS A 73 -2.17 3.16 -18.31
N ALA A 74 -2.29 2.80 -17.03
CA ALA A 74 -2.98 3.57 -15.99
C ALA A 74 -2.21 3.66 -14.65
N GLU A 75 -1.13 2.91 -14.44
CA GLU A 75 -0.32 3.04 -13.22
C GLU A 75 1.07 3.61 -13.57
N GLN A 76 1.15 4.93 -13.71
CA GLN A 76 2.42 5.62 -13.46
C GLN A 76 2.85 5.24 -12.04
N GLY A 77 4.05 4.68 -11.86
CA GLY A 77 4.54 4.22 -10.57
C GLY A 77 4.40 2.71 -10.27
N ALA A 78 3.85 1.88 -11.16
CA ALA A 78 3.73 0.43 -10.93
C ALA A 78 5.10 -0.28 -10.86
N ALA A 79 5.33 -1.06 -9.81
CA ALA A 79 6.54 -1.88 -9.65
C ALA A 79 6.62 -2.99 -10.71
N ALA A 80 7.81 -3.23 -11.24
CA ALA A 80 8.01 -4.29 -12.22
C ALA A 80 7.91 -5.68 -11.56
N PHE A 81 7.32 -6.62 -12.30
CA PHE A 81 7.20 -8.01 -11.86
C PHE A 81 8.57 -8.72 -11.89
N PRO A 82 8.97 -9.40 -10.79
CA PRO A 82 10.16 -10.25 -10.77
C PRO A 82 10.10 -11.31 -11.88
N GLN A 83 11.21 -11.54 -12.56
CA GLN A 83 11.31 -12.60 -13.58
C GLN A 83 12.17 -13.74 -13.03
N LEU A 84 11.67 -14.98 -13.13
CA LEU A 84 12.47 -16.15 -12.83
C LEU A 84 13.37 -16.49 -14.03
N SER A 85 14.55 -17.06 -13.76
CA SER A 85 15.43 -17.57 -14.80
C SER A 85 14.76 -18.71 -15.57
N SER A 86 15.11 -18.84 -16.85
CA SER A 86 14.79 -20.03 -17.65
C SER A 86 15.45 -21.30 -17.10
N ASN A 87 16.52 -21.22 -16.31
CA ASN A 87 17.04 -22.34 -15.54
C ASN A 87 16.38 -22.37 -14.15
N PRO A 88 15.54 -23.38 -13.84
CA PRO A 88 14.83 -23.52 -12.56
C PRO A 88 15.75 -23.58 -11.34
N ASN A 89 17.00 -23.98 -11.53
CA ASN A 89 17.94 -24.16 -10.43
C ASN A 89 18.71 -22.87 -10.09
N ASP A 90 18.54 -21.82 -10.89
CA ASP A 90 19.11 -20.51 -10.56
C ASP A 90 18.37 -19.90 -9.35
N PRO A 91 19.06 -19.04 -8.57
CA PRO A 91 18.44 -18.40 -7.42
C PRO A 91 17.16 -17.64 -7.77
N ILE A 92 16.07 -17.94 -7.05
CA ILE A 92 14.82 -17.18 -7.13
C ILE A 92 15.07 -15.76 -6.59
N PRO A 93 14.81 -14.70 -7.36
CA PRO A 93 15.01 -13.31 -6.91
C PRO A 93 14.21 -13.02 -5.64
N GLN A 94 14.81 -12.27 -4.71
CA GLN A 94 14.14 -11.87 -3.48
C GLN A 94 13.15 -10.72 -3.68
N LYS A 95 13.40 -9.87 -4.70
CA LYS A 95 12.56 -8.72 -5.03
C LYS A 95 12.57 -8.43 -6.52
N GLY A 96 11.51 -7.78 -6.99
CA GLY A 96 11.44 -7.19 -8.34
C GLY A 96 12.19 -5.88 -8.44
N SER A 97 12.10 -5.21 -9.58
CA SER A 97 12.64 -3.85 -9.74
C SER A 97 11.84 -2.87 -8.90
N ILE A 98 12.54 -1.89 -8.32
CA ILE A 98 11.94 -0.84 -7.52
C ILE A 98 11.40 0.24 -8.45
N SER A 99 10.12 0.56 -8.31
CA SER A 99 9.55 1.82 -8.79
C SER A 99 9.78 2.87 -7.71
N SER A 100 10.28 4.05 -8.10
CA SER A 100 10.61 5.13 -7.18
C SER A 100 10.00 6.43 -7.68
N GLU A 101 9.40 7.17 -6.76
CA GLU A 101 8.84 8.49 -7.00
C GLU A 101 8.95 9.35 -5.74
N ASP A 102 9.00 10.66 -5.93
CA ASP A 102 9.09 11.63 -4.83
C ASP A 102 7.79 12.44 -4.77
N GLY A 103 7.28 12.61 -3.55
CA GLY A 103 6.16 13.48 -3.25
C GLY A 103 6.58 14.62 -2.32
N ASN A 104 5.82 15.70 -2.33
CA ASN A 104 6.00 16.75 -1.34
C ASN A 104 5.54 16.26 0.03
N ILE A 105 6.27 16.61 1.09
CA ILE A 105 5.75 16.41 2.45
C ILE A 105 4.51 17.28 2.66
N GLY A 106 3.60 16.80 3.50
CA GLY A 106 2.41 17.53 3.90
C GLY A 106 2.72 18.76 4.76
N ASP A 107 1.67 19.46 5.14
CA ASP A 107 1.78 20.73 5.85
C ASP A 107 2.07 20.58 7.35
N ILE A 108 2.31 19.37 7.87
CA ILE A 108 2.64 19.15 9.29
C ILE A 108 3.95 18.36 9.41
N LEU A 109 4.86 18.83 10.25
CA LEU A 109 6.03 18.06 10.69
C LEU A 109 5.85 17.67 12.14
N TYR A 110 6.10 16.41 12.43
CA TYR A 110 6.00 15.84 13.77
C TYR A 110 7.40 15.53 14.31
N PHE A 111 7.70 16.07 15.49
CA PHE A 111 8.97 15.87 16.15
C PHE A 111 8.75 15.17 17.49
N SER A 112 9.36 14.00 17.66
CA SER A 112 9.39 13.31 18.95
C SER A 112 10.13 14.13 19.99
N LYS A 113 11.14 14.90 19.55
CA LYS A 113 11.94 15.78 20.39
C LYS A 113 12.34 17.06 19.66
N THR A 114 12.29 18.18 20.37
CA THR A 114 12.80 19.48 19.93
C THR A 114 13.47 20.20 21.10
N PRO A 115 14.21 21.29 20.87
CA PRO A 115 14.66 22.17 21.95
C PRO A 115 13.52 22.75 22.82
N MET A 116 12.28 22.76 22.31
CA MET A 116 11.09 23.26 23.00
C MET A 116 10.40 22.18 23.84
N GLY A 117 10.82 20.92 23.73
CA GLY A 117 10.23 19.77 24.42
C GLY A 117 9.87 18.62 23.48
N ASP A 118 9.17 17.64 24.04
CA ASP A 118 8.80 16.39 23.36
C ASP A 118 7.42 16.48 22.69
N ASN A 119 7.23 15.66 21.65
CA ASN A 119 6.00 15.52 20.87
C ASN A 119 5.45 16.87 20.37
N VAL A 120 6.31 17.63 19.69
CA VAL A 120 5.99 18.93 19.12
C VAL A 120 5.61 18.78 17.64
N TYR A 121 4.53 19.43 17.22
CA TYR A 121 4.23 19.59 15.80
C TYR A 121 4.52 21.02 15.35
N ILE A 122 4.88 21.14 14.08
CA ILE A 122 4.97 22.40 13.36
C ILE A 122 4.08 22.26 12.14
N LYS A 123 3.12 23.18 11.95
CA LYS A 123 2.16 23.15 10.85
C LYS A 123 2.24 24.42 10.02
N LYS A 124 2.36 24.27 8.70
CA LYS A 124 2.27 25.35 7.72
C LYS A 124 0.80 25.71 7.47
N LEU A 125 0.49 27.00 7.48
CA LEU A 125 -0.83 27.55 7.16
C LEU A 125 -0.82 28.23 5.78
N GLU A 126 -1.99 28.51 5.22
CA GLU A 126 -2.16 29.04 3.84
C GLU A 126 -1.46 30.39 3.59
N ASN A 127 -1.22 31.18 4.64
CA ASN A 127 -0.56 32.49 4.55
C ASN A 127 0.93 32.43 4.95
N ASN A 128 1.54 31.24 4.85
CA ASN A 128 2.89 30.94 5.34
C ASN A 128 3.08 31.05 6.86
N ASN A 129 2.04 31.41 7.64
CA ASN A 129 2.16 31.35 9.09
C ASN A 129 2.39 29.92 9.56
N ILE A 130 3.04 29.82 10.71
CA ILE A 130 3.38 28.55 11.31
C ILE A 130 2.62 28.41 12.62
N GLU A 131 1.88 27.32 12.76
CA GLU A 131 1.31 26.89 14.02
C GLU A 131 2.25 25.89 14.70
N ILE A 132 2.53 26.12 15.98
CA ILE A 132 3.38 25.25 16.80
C ILE A 132 2.57 24.80 18.00
N GLY A 133 2.66 23.51 18.33
CA GLY A 133 1.98 22.95 19.49
C GLY A 133 2.49 21.57 19.85
N LYS A 134 1.78 20.90 20.76
CA LYS A 134 2.01 19.48 21.06
C LYS A 134 1.04 18.59 20.31
N TYR A 135 1.43 17.35 20.06
CA TYR A 135 0.51 16.33 19.57
C TYR A 135 0.48 15.12 20.51
N ASN A 136 -0.64 14.40 20.50
CA ASN A 136 -0.73 13.07 21.09
C ASN A 136 -0.31 12.03 20.05
N ARG A 137 0.77 11.28 20.29
CA ARG A 137 1.28 10.28 19.33
C ARG A 137 0.28 9.16 19.02
N GLY A 138 -0.60 8.80 19.95
CA GLY A 138 -1.58 7.73 19.77
C GLY A 138 -2.83 8.13 18.98
N THR A 139 -3.18 9.42 18.95
CA THR A 139 -4.42 9.92 18.33
C THR A 139 -4.20 10.97 17.26
N LEU A 140 -2.97 11.52 17.18
CA LEU A 140 -2.60 12.67 16.36
C LEU A 140 -3.39 13.95 16.67
N GLU A 141 -4.03 14.02 17.85
CA GLU A 141 -4.69 15.25 18.28
C GLU A 141 -3.68 16.35 18.57
N LEU A 142 -4.00 17.57 18.11
CA LEU A 142 -3.11 18.71 18.12
C LEU A 142 -3.56 19.72 19.19
N SER A 143 -2.62 20.14 20.02
CA SER A 143 -2.79 21.14 21.08
C SER A 143 -1.89 22.33 20.80
N LYS A 144 -2.45 23.38 20.19
CA LYS A 144 -1.74 24.59 19.77
C LYS A 144 -1.15 25.35 20.97
N PHE A 145 0.07 25.83 20.81
CA PHE A 145 0.68 26.81 21.70
C PHE A 145 0.61 28.21 21.13
N VAL A 146 1.08 28.37 19.89
CA VAL A 146 1.29 29.68 19.28
C VAL A 146 1.15 29.60 17.77
N THR A 147 0.80 30.74 17.16
CA THR A 147 0.91 30.97 15.73
C THR A 147 1.91 32.09 15.52
N VAL A 148 2.92 31.86 14.68
CA VAL A 148 3.95 32.85 14.34
C VAL A 148 3.90 33.15 12.85
N ASN A 149 4.32 34.35 12.45
CA ASN A 149 4.45 34.69 11.03
C ASN A 149 5.55 33.83 10.39
N GLY A 150 5.32 33.39 9.15
CA GLY A 150 6.30 32.63 8.38
C GLY A 150 7.44 33.50 7.90
N ASP A 151 8.52 33.58 8.69
CA ASP A 151 9.79 34.07 8.19
C ASP A 151 10.41 33.01 7.27
N PRO A 152 10.79 33.31 6.01
CA PRO A 152 11.52 32.40 5.12
C PRO A 152 12.82 31.84 5.71
N GLN A 153 13.44 32.53 6.67
CA GLN A 153 14.61 32.06 7.44
C GLN A 153 14.24 31.40 8.77
N GLY A 154 12.94 31.34 9.09
CA GLY A 154 12.36 30.78 10.29
C GLY A 154 11.84 29.34 10.10
N PRO A 155 10.86 28.90 10.91
CA PRO A 155 10.41 27.51 10.93
C PRO A 155 9.85 26.98 9.60
N ILE A 156 9.47 27.85 8.67
CA ILE A 156 8.97 27.45 7.35
C ILE A 156 10.03 26.70 6.53
N MET A 157 11.32 26.97 6.76
CA MET A 157 12.41 26.26 6.08
C MET A 157 12.43 24.76 6.40
N LEU A 158 11.80 24.34 7.51
CA LEU A 158 11.74 22.93 7.89
C LEU A 158 10.89 22.09 6.92
N PHE A 159 10.00 22.73 6.15
CA PHE A 159 9.17 22.08 5.12
C PHE A 159 9.88 21.90 3.78
N ASP A 160 11.15 22.30 3.67
CA ASP A 160 12.02 21.86 2.59
C ASP A 160 12.37 20.38 2.80
N ALA A 161 11.46 19.49 2.39
CA ALA A 161 11.61 18.05 2.45
C ALA A 161 10.67 17.38 1.45
N THR A 162 11.09 16.22 0.95
CA THR A 162 10.25 15.33 0.15
C THR A 162 10.03 14.02 0.88
N VAL A 163 9.03 13.26 0.44
CA VAL A 163 8.84 11.88 0.85
C VAL A 163 9.04 11.01 -0.38
N LYS A 164 10.06 10.16 -0.33
CA LYS A 164 10.34 9.17 -1.35
C LYS A 164 9.46 7.95 -1.13
N ARG A 165 8.75 7.50 -2.15
CA ARG A 165 8.06 6.21 -2.19
C ARG A 165 8.82 5.23 -3.07
N GLU A 166 9.12 4.07 -2.52
CA GLU A 166 9.70 2.94 -3.22
C GLU A 166 8.74 1.75 -3.15
N THR A 167 8.32 1.26 -4.31
CA THR A 167 7.39 0.14 -4.42
C THR A 167 8.05 -1.02 -5.15
N ALA A 168 7.95 -2.23 -4.59
CA ALA A 168 8.50 -3.45 -5.19
C ALA A 168 7.66 -4.68 -4.82
N PHE A 169 7.66 -5.67 -5.70
CA PHE A 169 7.21 -7.03 -5.35
C PHE A 169 8.31 -7.75 -4.58
N GLU A 170 8.03 -8.12 -3.33
CA GLU A 170 8.96 -8.83 -2.44
C GLU A 170 8.53 -10.28 -2.24
N LYS A 171 9.49 -11.20 -2.23
CA LYS A 171 9.24 -12.63 -2.14
C LYS A 171 8.69 -12.99 -0.75
N ILE A 172 7.56 -13.68 -0.72
CA ILE A 172 6.96 -14.25 0.50
C ILE A 172 6.99 -15.78 0.51
N GLY A 173 7.29 -16.41 -0.63
CA GLY A 173 7.49 -17.85 -0.72
C GLY A 173 8.04 -18.25 -2.08
N GLY A 174 8.62 -19.45 -2.16
CA GLY A 174 9.03 -20.01 -3.45
C GLY A 174 9.90 -21.24 -3.30
N ALA A 175 9.87 -22.09 -4.31
CA ALA A 175 10.62 -23.34 -4.34
C ALA A 175 10.86 -23.81 -5.77
N VAL A 176 11.85 -24.68 -5.93
CA VAL A 176 12.03 -25.51 -7.12
C VAL A 176 11.32 -26.84 -6.89
N GLN A 177 10.58 -27.31 -7.89
CA GLN A 177 9.75 -28.50 -7.82
C GLN A 177 10.00 -29.40 -9.04
N PRO A 178 9.93 -30.74 -8.90
CA PRO A 178 9.85 -31.63 -10.05
C PRO A 178 8.64 -31.33 -10.92
N LYS A 179 8.75 -31.42 -12.25
CA LYS A 179 7.63 -31.20 -13.19
C LYS A 179 6.39 -32.05 -12.88
N ALA A 180 6.60 -33.25 -12.33
CA ALA A 180 5.53 -34.18 -11.97
C ALA A 180 4.70 -33.71 -10.75
N THR A 181 5.20 -32.77 -9.95
CA THR A 181 4.52 -32.29 -8.74
C THR A 181 3.88 -30.91 -8.96
N GLN A 182 2.84 -30.63 -8.17
CA GLN A 182 2.20 -29.32 -8.11
C GLN A 182 2.89 -28.48 -7.04
N TYR A 183 3.21 -27.23 -7.38
CA TYR A 183 3.61 -26.22 -6.41
C TYR A 183 2.37 -25.71 -5.69
N THR A 184 2.45 -25.64 -4.36
CA THR A 184 1.39 -25.08 -3.51
C THR A 184 2.01 -24.11 -2.52
N PHE A 185 1.62 -22.84 -2.65
CA PHE A 185 1.78 -21.83 -1.62
C PHE A 185 0.49 -21.75 -0.82
N SER A 186 0.55 -21.91 0.49
CA SER A 186 -0.59 -21.73 1.40
C SER A 186 -0.08 -21.13 2.71
N GLN A 187 -0.16 -19.81 2.83
CA GLN A 187 0.31 -19.08 4.00
C GLN A 187 -0.64 -17.94 4.35
N ALA A 188 -0.63 -17.52 5.62
CA ALA A 188 -1.31 -16.31 6.06
C ALA A 188 -0.56 -15.09 5.53
N VAL A 189 -1.25 -14.27 4.72
CA VAL A 189 -0.69 -13.04 4.15
C VAL A 189 -1.47 -11.86 4.72
N THR A 190 -0.74 -10.89 5.26
CA THR A 190 -1.29 -9.65 5.81
C THR A 190 -1.11 -8.52 4.81
N SER A 191 -2.15 -7.73 4.59
CA SER A 191 -2.16 -6.57 3.68
C SER A 191 -3.02 -5.44 4.23
N GLY A 192 -2.75 -4.20 3.81
CA GLY A 192 -3.46 -2.99 4.27
C GLY A 192 -2.82 -2.34 5.49
N LEU A 193 -3.43 -1.24 5.96
CA LEU A 193 -2.93 -0.44 7.08
C LEU A 193 -3.49 -0.89 8.42
N SER A 194 -2.59 -1.16 9.36
CA SER A 194 -2.93 -1.18 10.78
C SER A 194 -3.06 0.24 11.34
N THR A 195 -3.58 0.37 12.56
CA THR A 195 -3.63 1.66 13.27
C THR A 195 -2.23 2.24 13.49
N SER A 196 -1.24 1.40 13.79
CA SER A 196 0.16 1.84 13.86
C SER A 196 0.71 2.30 12.52
N ASP A 197 0.34 1.65 11.41
CA ASP A 197 0.79 2.07 10.08
C ASP A 197 0.15 3.39 9.67
N ALA A 198 -1.14 3.60 9.99
CA ALA A 198 -1.83 4.85 9.72
C ALA A 198 -1.21 6.02 10.52
N ILE A 199 -0.89 5.79 11.80
CA ILE A 199 -0.16 6.75 12.64
C ILE A 199 1.23 7.03 12.05
N GLY A 200 2.05 5.99 11.85
CA GLY A 200 3.40 6.13 11.31
C GLY A 200 3.42 6.78 9.93
N GLY A 201 2.45 6.45 9.08
CA GLY A 201 2.26 7.07 7.78
C GLY A 201 1.93 8.55 7.87
N SER A 202 1.03 8.94 8.77
CA SER A 202 0.68 10.35 8.98
C SER A 202 1.85 11.18 9.49
N LEU A 203 2.64 10.61 10.40
CA LEU A 203 3.85 11.22 10.95
C LEU A 203 4.94 11.37 9.88
N THR A 204 5.06 10.42 8.96
CA THR A 204 6.05 10.44 7.87
C THR A 204 5.62 11.37 6.73
N LEU A 205 4.34 11.31 6.34
CA LEU A 205 3.78 12.06 5.20
C LEU A 205 3.43 13.49 5.57
N GLY A 206 3.27 13.79 6.86
CA GLY A 206 3.00 15.14 7.34
C GLY A 206 1.55 15.58 7.24
N TYR A 207 0.62 14.67 7.49
CA TYR A 207 -0.82 14.94 7.48
C TYR A 207 -1.46 14.56 8.81
N LYS A 208 -2.59 15.21 9.15
CA LYS A 208 -3.46 14.75 10.23
C LYS A 208 -4.50 13.80 9.64
N ILE A 209 -4.66 12.64 10.25
CA ILE A 209 -5.80 11.74 10.01
C ILE A 209 -6.66 11.66 11.25
N SER A 210 -7.94 11.38 11.06
CA SER A 210 -8.93 11.30 12.13
C SER A 210 -8.89 9.92 12.81
N LEU A 211 -8.21 9.78 13.95
CA LEU A 211 -8.20 8.54 14.75
C LEU A 211 -8.99 8.71 16.04
N LYS A 212 -9.86 7.74 16.35
CA LYS A 212 -10.61 7.72 17.62
C LYS A 212 -9.76 7.12 18.75
N GLU A 213 -9.86 7.69 19.95
CA GLU A 213 -9.26 7.13 21.17
C GLU A 213 -9.78 5.71 21.44
N GLY A 214 -8.88 4.77 21.76
CA GLY A 214 -9.22 3.38 22.09
C GLY A 214 -8.56 2.29 21.23
N GLY A 215 -7.75 2.64 20.22
CA GLY A 215 -6.76 1.73 19.63
C GLY A 215 -7.32 0.50 18.92
N GLY A 216 -8.51 0.60 18.32
CA GLY A 216 -9.13 -0.47 17.55
C GLY A 216 -8.69 -0.51 16.08
N VAL A 217 -9.54 -1.09 15.23
CA VAL A 217 -9.41 -1.09 13.77
C VAL A 217 -9.37 0.35 13.24
N VAL A 218 -8.53 0.62 12.24
CA VAL A 218 -8.51 1.90 11.53
C VAL A 218 -9.93 2.21 11.03
N PRO A 219 -10.54 3.35 11.41
CA PRO A 219 -11.83 3.75 10.88
C PRO A 219 -11.79 3.79 9.36
N ALA A 220 -12.88 3.39 8.69
CA ALA A 220 -12.93 3.40 7.23
C ALA A 220 -12.65 4.81 6.67
N GLU A 221 -13.09 5.84 7.40
CA GLU A 221 -12.85 7.24 7.12
C GLU A 221 -11.35 7.57 7.13
N ALA A 222 -10.59 7.07 8.10
CA ALA A 222 -9.16 7.31 8.20
C ALA A 222 -8.38 6.65 7.05
N THR A 223 -8.79 5.46 6.61
CA THR A 223 -8.19 4.78 5.45
C THR A 223 -8.50 5.51 4.14
N GLN A 224 -9.70 6.08 4.02
CA GLN A 224 -10.07 6.92 2.88
C GLN A 224 -9.31 8.26 2.88
N GLU A 225 -9.19 8.92 4.02
CA GLU A 225 -8.35 10.11 4.20
C GLU A 225 -6.91 9.80 3.79
N PHE A 226 -6.34 8.69 4.27
CA PHE A 226 -4.98 8.27 3.93
C PHE A 226 -4.78 8.03 2.44
N SER A 227 -5.71 7.31 1.80
CA SER A 227 -5.69 7.07 0.35
C SER A 227 -5.76 8.39 -0.45
N THR A 228 -6.59 9.33 0.01
CA THR A 228 -6.74 10.66 -0.60
C THR A 228 -5.45 11.46 -0.48
N GLN A 229 -4.81 11.46 0.70
CA GLN A 229 -3.56 12.17 0.92
C GLN A 229 -2.44 11.58 0.05
N LEU A 230 -2.27 10.25 0.04
CA LEU A 230 -1.29 9.60 -0.85
C LEU A 230 -1.54 9.96 -2.31
N SER A 231 -2.80 9.90 -2.76
CA SER A 231 -3.13 10.22 -4.15
C SER A 231 -2.79 11.67 -4.51
N ALA A 232 -2.99 12.60 -3.57
CA ALA A 232 -2.59 14.00 -3.74
C ALA A 232 -1.06 14.17 -3.74
N THR A 233 -0.35 13.48 -2.84
CA THR A 233 1.12 13.54 -2.72
C THR A 233 1.82 13.10 -4.01
N TYR A 234 1.34 12.03 -4.65
CA TYR A 234 1.98 11.41 -5.83
C TYR A 234 1.26 11.69 -7.16
N ASN A 235 0.19 12.48 -7.13
CA ASN A 235 -0.57 12.91 -8.30
C ASN A 235 -1.11 11.76 -9.17
N HIS A 236 -1.47 10.64 -8.54
CA HIS A 236 -2.16 9.52 -9.17
C HIS A 236 -2.96 8.76 -8.12
N THR A 237 -3.96 7.97 -8.53
CA THR A 237 -4.78 7.21 -7.57
C THR A 237 -3.92 6.19 -6.83
N ILE A 238 -3.93 6.27 -5.50
CA ILE A 238 -3.38 5.28 -4.58
C ILE A 238 -4.48 4.90 -3.61
N THR A 239 -4.90 3.63 -3.67
CA THR A 239 -5.91 3.08 -2.77
C THR A 239 -5.22 2.24 -1.72
N VAL A 240 -5.55 2.49 -0.45
CA VAL A 240 -5.12 1.66 0.66
C VAL A 240 -6.35 1.09 1.37
N THR A 241 -6.23 -0.11 1.93
CA THR A 241 -7.31 -0.78 2.65
C THR A 241 -6.98 -0.92 4.13
N ASN A 242 -7.98 -1.24 4.94
CA ASN A 242 -7.76 -1.69 6.31
C ASN A 242 -6.92 -2.97 6.32
N GLN A 243 -6.15 -3.15 7.38
CA GLN A 243 -5.39 -4.38 7.58
C GLN A 243 -6.32 -5.60 7.62
N THR A 244 -5.98 -6.58 6.79
CA THR A 244 -6.59 -7.90 6.81
C THR A 244 -5.50 -8.95 6.71
N THR A 245 -5.73 -10.10 7.36
CA THR A 245 -4.87 -11.28 7.24
C THR A 245 -5.72 -12.42 6.71
N ASN A 246 -5.35 -12.92 5.53
CA ASN A 246 -6.06 -13.99 4.86
C ASN A 246 -5.11 -15.12 4.48
N THR A 247 -5.56 -16.37 4.58
CA THR A 247 -4.83 -17.50 4.02
C THR A 247 -4.90 -17.45 2.51
N GLN A 248 -3.74 -17.33 1.86
CA GLN A 248 -3.62 -17.24 0.42
C GLN A 248 -3.11 -18.57 -0.13
N THR A 249 -3.97 -19.24 -0.91
CA THR A 249 -3.62 -20.52 -1.56
C THR A 249 -3.38 -20.30 -3.05
N GLN A 250 -2.13 -20.48 -3.48
CA GLN A 250 -1.74 -20.44 -4.88
C GLN A 250 -1.15 -21.77 -5.30
N THR A 251 -1.75 -22.37 -6.33
CA THR A 251 -1.27 -23.62 -6.90
C THR A 251 -0.81 -23.41 -8.34
N PHE A 252 0.22 -24.14 -8.73
CA PHE A 252 0.72 -24.14 -10.10
C PHE A 252 1.23 -25.52 -10.50
N LYS A 253 0.89 -25.94 -11.72
CA LYS A 253 1.43 -27.15 -12.36
C LYS A 253 1.91 -26.75 -13.75
N PRO A 254 3.13 -27.13 -14.17
CA PRO A 254 3.61 -26.86 -15.52
C PRO A 254 2.76 -27.55 -16.58
N ILE A 255 2.73 -26.99 -17.79
CA ILE A 255 2.15 -27.64 -18.96
C ILE A 255 2.93 -28.90 -19.36
N ASP A 256 2.24 -29.84 -19.99
CA ASP A 256 2.84 -31.12 -20.38
C ASP A 256 3.96 -30.97 -21.41
N SER A 257 3.91 -29.94 -22.25
CA SER A 257 4.95 -29.62 -23.24
C SER A 257 6.19 -28.93 -22.66
N TYR A 258 6.19 -28.57 -21.38
CA TYR A 258 7.35 -27.93 -20.74
C TYR A 258 8.56 -28.88 -20.73
N GLY A 259 9.67 -28.46 -21.33
CA GLY A 259 10.78 -29.35 -21.67
C GLY A 259 11.69 -29.78 -20.51
N GLN A 260 11.61 -29.12 -19.35
CA GLN A 260 12.54 -29.36 -18.24
C GLN A 260 11.96 -30.31 -17.19
N SER A 261 12.84 -31.04 -16.49
CA SER A 261 12.46 -31.99 -15.44
C SER A 261 12.04 -31.30 -14.14
N THR A 262 12.44 -30.04 -13.93
CA THR A 262 12.08 -29.20 -12.77
C THR A 262 11.59 -27.83 -13.23
N TYR A 263 10.89 -27.13 -12.34
CA TYR A 263 10.47 -25.75 -12.52
C TYR A 263 10.56 -25.01 -11.18
N ALA A 264 10.73 -23.69 -11.23
CA ALA A 264 10.64 -22.82 -10.08
C ALA A 264 9.29 -22.10 -10.07
N ALA A 265 8.75 -21.90 -8.89
CA ALA A 265 7.61 -21.05 -8.65
C ALA A 265 7.83 -20.21 -7.39
N ALA A 266 7.40 -18.97 -7.40
CA ALA A 266 7.56 -18.05 -6.29
C ALA A 266 6.38 -17.09 -6.19
N VAL A 267 5.99 -16.78 -4.96
CA VAL A 267 4.94 -15.82 -4.66
C VAL A 267 5.57 -14.57 -4.07
N TYR A 268 5.19 -13.43 -4.62
CA TYR A 268 5.60 -12.11 -4.21
C TYR A 268 4.39 -11.29 -3.76
N GLN A 269 4.60 -10.35 -2.85
CA GLN A 269 3.61 -9.37 -2.43
C GLN A 269 4.13 -7.97 -2.76
N LEU A 270 3.26 -7.12 -3.30
CA LEU A 270 3.58 -5.72 -3.52
C LEU A 270 3.74 -5.01 -2.18
N LYS A 271 4.86 -4.32 -1.97
CA LYS A 271 5.11 -3.50 -0.78
C LYS A 271 5.50 -2.09 -1.18
N SER A 272 5.09 -1.12 -0.38
CA SER A 272 5.48 0.28 -0.52
C SER A 272 6.19 0.76 0.73
N HIS A 273 7.36 1.37 0.53
CA HIS A 273 8.21 1.97 1.54
C HIS A 273 8.24 3.47 1.31
N TYR A 274 8.05 4.24 2.37
CA TYR A 274 8.03 5.69 2.32
C TYR A 274 9.11 6.22 3.25
N THR A 275 9.93 7.14 2.78
CA THR A 275 11.06 7.70 3.53
C THR A 275 11.11 9.21 3.36
N VAL A 276 11.20 9.95 4.46
CA VAL A 276 11.45 11.40 4.42
C VAL A 276 12.87 11.64 3.94
N ILE A 277 13.02 12.47 2.93
CA ILE A 277 14.28 13.00 2.44
C ILE A 277 14.37 14.46 2.88
N PRO A 278 15.15 14.77 3.94
CA PRO A 278 15.29 16.14 4.42
C PRO A 278 15.98 17.02 3.37
N GLY A 279 15.39 18.18 3.08
CA GLY A 279 16.07 19.27 2.40
C GLY A 279 16.98 20.04 3.36
N ALA A 280 17.56 21.13 2.87
CA ALA A 280 18.60 21.86 3.59
C ALA A 280 18.08 22.47 4.90
N GLY A 281 16.86 23.02 4.88
CA GLY A 281 16.26 23.63 6.05
C GLY A 281 15.90 22.61 7.13
N LEU A 282 15.28 21.49 6.76
CA LEU A 282 14.99 20.40 7.70
C LEU A 282 16.28 19.78 8.26
N GLN A 283 17.27 19.52 7.42
CA GLN A 283 18.56 18.97 7.86
C GLN A 283 19.25 19.87 8.89
N LYS A 284 19.20 21.20 8.71
CA LYS A 284 19.72 22.16 9.69
C LYS A 284 18.97 22.06 11.03
N GLY A 285 17.65 21.92 10.98
CA GLY A 285 16.83 21.67 12.17
C GLY A 285 17.24 20.38 12.88
N LEU A 286 17.36 19.27 12.14
CA LEU A 286 17.79 17.97 12.70
C LEU A 286 19.16 18.06 13.38
N ASN A 287 20.12 18.72 12.73
CA ASN A 287 21.45 18.95 13.29
C ASN A 287 21.45 19.86 14.54
N SER A 288 20.38 20.64 14.74
CA SER A 288 20.21 21.56 15.87
C SER A 288 19.41 20.94 17.03
N GLY A 289 19.15 19.63 17.00
CA GLY A 289 18.51 18.89 18.09
C GLY A 289 17.02 18.59 17.89
N TYR A 290 16.48 18.81 16.69
CA TYR A 290 15.16 18.31 16.31
C TYR A 290 15.26 16.83 15.93
N VAL A 291 14.27 16.04 16.32
CA VAL A 291 14.18 14.62 15.96
C VAL A 291 12.79 14.36 15.42
N LEU A 292 12.69 14.04 14.13
CA LEU A 292 11.42 13.62 13.53
C LEU A 292 10.85 12.42 14.30
N ASP A 293 9.54 12.41 14.47
CA ASP A 293 8.86 11.33 15.18
C ASP A 293 8.90 10.01 14.40
N GLN A 294 8.77 10.10 13.08
CA GLN A 294 8.86 9.00 12.14
C GLN A 294 9.57 9.49 10.86
N THR A 295 10.60 8.76 10.42
CA THR A 295 11.34 9.07 9.19
C THR A 295 10.99 8.15 8.03
N ALA A 296 10.35 7.02 8.32
CA ALA A 296 9.91 6.08 7.31
C ALA A 296 8.73 5.24 7.80
N PHE A 297 7.85 4.82 6.89
CA PHE A 297 6.83 3.81 7.16
C PHE A 297 6.69 2.88 5.96
N SER A 298 6.04 1.74 6.15
CA SER A 298 5.82 0.78 5.07
C SER A 298 4.54 0.01 5.30
N TYR A 299 3.89 -0.40 4.22
CA TYR A 299 2.78 -1.35 4.29
C TYR A 299 2.82 -2.30 3.10
N SER A 300 2.14 -3.43 3.26
CA SER A 300 2.01 -4.44 2.19
C SER A 300 0.65 -4.31 1.53
N ASP A 301 0.62 -4.31 0.21
CA ASP A 301 -0.61 -4.31 -0.58
C ASP A 301 -1.22 -5.72 -0.62
N SER A 302 -2.48 -5.81 -1.04
CA SER A 302 -3.19 -7.06 -1.29
C SER A 302 -2.76 -7.73 -2.61
N ASP A 303 -2.11 -6.98 -3.50
CA ASP A 303 -1.65 -7.47 -4.80
C ASP A 303 -0.53 -8.52 -4.61
N LEU A 304 -0.81 -9.74 -5.10
CA LEU A 304 0.15 -10.85 -5.12
C LEU A 304 0.59 -11.15 -6.55
N TYR A 305 1.80 -11.66 -6.69
CA TYR A 305 2.33 -12.10 -7.98
C TYR A 305 2.94 -13.49 -7.86
N LEU A 306 2.40 -14.45 -8.62
CA LEU A 306 2.93 -15.79 -8.77
C LEU A 306 3.84 -15.82 -9.99
N ALA A 307 5.16 -15.81 -9.77
CA ALA A 307 6.15 -16.00 -10.82
C ALA A 307 6.41 -17.49 -11.04
N VAL A 308 6.60 -17.90 -12.29
CA VAL A 308 6.95 -19.28 -12.67
C VAL A 308 8.10 -19.27 -13.67
N THR A 309 8.85 -20.36 -13.75
CA THR A 309 9.91 -20.49 -14.78
C THR A 309 9.30 -20.24 -16.17
N PRO A 310 9.95 -19.40 -17.00
CA PRO A 310 9.47 -19.14 -18.36
C PRO A 310 9.19 -20.42 -19.14
N GLY A 311 8.04 -20.46 -19.81
CA GLY A 311 7.59 -21.63 -20.59
C GLY A 311 6.94 -22.75 -19.76
N ALA A 312 6.92 -22.67 -18.43
CA ALA A 312 6.18 -23.63 -17.60
C ALA A 312 4.66 -23.40 -17.67
N GLY A 313 4.21 -22.16 -17.93
CA GLY A 313 2.78 -21.83 -18.08
C GLY A 313 2.26 -22.03 -19.50
N SER A 314 0.93 -22.19 -19.66
CA SER A 314 0.29 -22.35 -20.97
C SER A 314 0.50 -21.12 -21.85
N THR A 315 0.95 -21.32 -23.09
CA THR A 315 0.78 -20.31 -24.13
C THR A 315 -0.71 -20.17 -24.47
N VAL A 316 -1.16 -18.98 -24.86
CA VAL A 316 -2.47 -18.79 -25.53
C VAL A 316 -2.22 -18.64 -27.02
#